data_AF-A0A6L6CYH5-F1
#
_entry.id   AF-A0A6L6CYH5-F1
#
_cell.length_a   1.000
_cell.length_b   1.000
_cell.length_c   1.000
_cell.angle_alpha   90.00
_cell.angle_beta   90.00
_cell.angle_gamma   90.00
#
_symmetry.space_group_name_H-M   'P 1'
#
loop_
_entity.id
_entity.type
_entity.pdbx_description
1 polymer ?
#
loop_
_entity_poly.entity_id
_entity_poly.type
_entity_poly.pdbx_seq_one_letter_code
_entity_poly.pdbx_strand_id
1 'polypeptide(L)'
;MTFSQIELPTPPPLTDDTFRVVALGGLGDIGRNMTVLEYRGNLLIVDCGVLFPEETQPGVDLILPDFAYIQDRLDDVAAVILTHGHEDHIGAVPYLLRHKQDIPIVGSQLTLAFIES
;
A
#
# COMPACT_ATOMS: atom_id res chain seq x y z
N MET A 1 -13.80 -25.85 -1.78
CA MET A 1 -14.28 -25.32 -0.48
C MET A 1 -14.75 -23.91 -0.76
N THR A 2 -16.03 -23.62 -0.58
CA THR A 2 -16.58 -22.27 -0.74
C THR A 2 -16.19 -21.46 0.49
N PHE A 3 -15.26 -20.52 0.33
CA PHE A 3 -15.09 -19.47 1.33
C PHE A 3 -16.40 -18.67 1.33
N SER A 4 -17.20 -18.78 2.39
CA SER A 4 -18.28 -17.83 2.62
C SER A 4 -17.62 -16.46 2.73
N GLN A 5 -17.92 -15.56 1.80
CA GLN A 5 -17.51 -14.17 1.89
C GLN A 5 -18.17 -13.62 3.17
N ILE A 6 -17.38 -13.50 4.24
CA ILE A 6 -17.84 -12.85 5.46
C ILE A 6 -17.99 -11.38 5.09
N GLU A 7 -19.22 -10.89 5.02
CA GLU A 7 -19.47 -9.45 4.91
C GLU A 7 -19.06 -8.80 6.23
N LEU A 8 -17.87 -8.22 6.24
CA LEU A 8 -17.38 -7.44 7.36
C LEU A 8 -17.93 -6.01 7.26
N PRO A 9 -18.45 -5.43 8.36
CA PRO A 9 -18.84 -4.03 8.36
C PRO A 9 -17.62 -3.14 8.21
N THR A 10 -17.82 -1.92 7.72
CA THR A 10 -16.79 -0.87 7.75
C THR A 10 -16.33 -0.66 9.21
N PRO A 11 -15.02 -0.56 9.47
CA PRO A 11 -14.53 -0.35 10.83
C PRO A 11 -15.07 0.98 11.40
N PRO A 12 -15.35 1.05 12.72
CA PRO A 12 -15.78 2.28 13.36
C PRO A 12 -14.66 3.34 13.32
N PRO A 13 -14.97 4.61 13.64
CA PRO A 13 -13.92 5.62 13.87
C PRO A 13 -12.88 5.13 14.89
N LEU A 14 -11.60 5.44 14.64
CA LEU A 14 -10.51 5.07 15.54
C LEU A 14 -10.57 5.92 16.82
N THR A 15 -10.31 5.33 17.99
CA THR A 15 -10.21 6.10 19.26
C THR A 15 -8.76 6.48 19.54
N ASP A 16 -8.53 7.53 20.33
CA ASP A 16 -7.19 8.15 20.51
C ASP A 16 -6.09 7.21 21.04
N ASP A 17 -6.47 6.15 21.76
CA ASP A 17 -5.56 5.17 22.37
C ASP A 17 -5.42 3.89 21.53
N THR A 18 -5.94 3.88 20.31
CA THR A 18 -5.91 2.70 19.43
C THR A 18 -5.01 2.90 18.22
N PHE A 19 -4.43 1.79 17.79
CA PHE A 19 -3.60 1.70 16.59
C PHE A 19 -4.31 0.78 15.60
N ARG A 20 -4.43 1.21 14.34
CA ARG A 20 -5.06 0.41 13.28
C ARG A 20 -4.05 0.01 12.24
N VAL A 21 -4.15 -1.26 11.83
CA VAL A 21 -3.34 -1.86 10.78
C VAL A 21 -4.28 -2.35 9.69
N VAL A 22 -4.06 -1.88 8.47
CA VAL A 22 -4.84 -2.29 7.30
C VAL A 22 -3.88 -2.75 6.22
N ALA A 23 -3.89 -4.04 5.93
CA ALA A 23 -3.18 -4.58 4.79
C ALA A 23 -4.03 -4.39 3.52
N LEU A 24 -3.55 -3.56 2.60
CA LEU A 24 -4.17 -3.31 1.29
C LEU A 24 -3.65 -4.27 0.21
N GLY A 25 -2.57 -5.00 0.50
CA GLY A 25 -2.06 -6.09 -0.34
C GLY A 25 -1.00 -6.92 0.40
N GLY A 26 -0.54 -8.00 -0.23
CA GLY A 26 0.38 -8.98 0.39
C GLY A 26 -0.28 -10.07 1.25
N LEU A 27 -1.60 -10.08 1.38
CA LEU A 27 -2.37 -11.14 2.06
C LEU A 27 -3.26 -11.86 1.05
N GLY A 28 -3.25 -13.20 1.09
CA GLY A 28 -4.01 -14.05 0.16
C GLY A 28 -3.28 -14.31 -1.16
N ASP A 29 -2.54 -13.33 -1.66
CA ASP A 29 -1.70 -13.42 -2.87
C ASP A 29 -0.26 -12.96 -2.58
N ILE A 30 0.71 -13.46 -3.35
CA ILE A 30 2.12 -13.04 -3.27
C ILE A 30 2.33 -11.83 -4.17
N GLY A 31 2.49 -10.66 -3.55
CA GLY A 31 2.84 -9.42 -4.23
C GLY A 31 1.98 -8.25 -3.78
N ARG A 32 2.10 -7.10 -4.47
CA ARG A 32 1.37 -5.85 -4.19
C ARG A 32 1.40 -5.46 -2.71
N ASN A 33 2.53 -5.68 -2.04
CA ASN A 33 2.61 -5.45 -0.59
C ASN A 33 2.35 -3.97 -0.29
N MET A 34 1.39 -3.73 0.61
CA MET A 34 1.09 -2.40 1.11
C MET A 34 0.33 -2.52 2.42
N THR A 35 0.88 -1.95 3.49
CA THR A 35 0.21 -1.88 4.79
C THR A 35 0.08 -0.42 5.21
N VAL A 36 -1.13 -0.03 5.59
CA VAL A 36 -1.42 1.29 6.16
C VAL A 36 -1.52 1.15 7.68
N LEU A 37 -0.74 1.95 8.37
CA LEU A 37 -0.74 2.09 9.82
C LEU A 37 -1.39 3.43 10.17
N GLU A 38 -2.37 3.42 11.07
CA GLU A 38 -3.09 4.61 11.50
C GLU A 38 -2.97 4.79 13.02
N TYR A 39 -2.55 5.98 13.43
CA TYR A 39 -2.48 6.38 14.83
C TYR A 39 -2.76 7.87 14.99
N ARG A 40 -3.72 8.23 15.85
CA ARG A 40 -4.08 9.62 16.14
C ARG A 40 -4.28 10.47 14.88
N GLY A 41 -5.03 9.94 13.92
CA GLY A 41 -5.34 10.59 12.64
C GLY A 41 -4.22 10.60 11.61
N ASN A 42 -2.98 10.24 11.97
CA ASN A 42 -1.85 10.18 11.04
C ASN A 42 -1.76 8.79 10.39
N LEU A 43 -1.34 8.77 9.13
CA LEU A 43 -1.12 7.56 8.35
C LEU A 43 0.37 7.35 8.09
N LEU A 44 0.82 6.10 8.18
CA LEU A 44 2.14 5.67 7.76
C LEU A 44 1.97 4.45 6.85
N ILE A 45 2.57 4.50 5.67
CA ILE A 45 2.49 3.40 4.71
C ILE A 45 3.78 2.59 4.81
N VAL A 46 3.67 1.27 4.85
CA VAL A 46 4.79 0.34 4.77
C VAL A 46 4.65 -0.46 3.48
N ASP A 47 5.62 -0.26 2.60
CA ASP A 47 5.68 -0.74 1.22
C ASP A 47 4.52 -0.27 0.34
N CYS A 48 4.75 -0.25 -0.97
CA CYS A 48 3.76 0.04 -1.99
C CYS A 48 4.21 -0.64 -3.29
N GLY A 49 3.93 -1.95 -3.38
CA GLY A 49 4.40 -2.78 -4.48
C GLY A 49 3.35 -3.11 -5.54
N VAL A 50 3.79 -3.82 -6.58
CA VAL A 50 2.92 -4.38 -7.63
C VAL A 50 2.73 -5.88 -7.46
N LEU A 51 1.63 -6.40 -8.02
CA LEU A 51 1.45 -7.82 -8.31
C LEU A 51 1.54 -8.00 -9.82
N PHE A 52 2.26 -9.03 -10.25
CA PHE A 52 2.30 -9.41 -11.66
C PHE A 52 1.06 -10.24 -12.01
N PRO A 53 0.39 -9.95 -13.13
CA PRO A 53 -0.78 -10.67 -13.57
C PRO A 53 -0.45 -12.09 -14.05
N GLU A 54 -1.45 -12.97 -14.03
CA GLU A 54 -1.35 -14.31 -14.61
C GLU A 54 -1.51 -14.27 -16.14
N GLU A 55 -1.08 -15.33 -16.83
CA GLU A 55 -1.24 -15.47 -18.29
C GLU A 55 -2.70 -15.35 -18.78
N THR A 56 -3.66 -15.58 -17.88
CA THR A 56 -5.10 -15.51 -18.14
C THR A 56 -5.64 -14.08 -18.15
N GLN A 57 -4.82 -13.07 -17.85
CA GLN A 57 -5.21 -11.66 -17.73
C GLN A 57 -4.55 -10.79 -18.83
N PRO A 58 -4.88 -11.01 -20.13
CA PRO A 58 -4.25 -10.27 -21.22
C PRO A 58 -4.62 -8.78 -21.18
N GLY A 59 -3.63 -7.92 -21.47
CA GLY A 59 -3.78 -6.46 -21.47
C GLY A 59 -3.64 -5.80 -20.10
N VAL A 60 -3.38 -6.58 -19.05
CA VAL A 60 -2.96 -6.09 -17.74
C VAL A 60 -1.45 -6.28 -17.64
N ASP A 61 -0.70 -5.22 -17.38
CA ASP A 61 0.75 -5.30 -17.16
C ASP A 61 1.09 -5.43 -15.67
N LEU A 62 0.36 -4.69 -14.82
CA LEU A 62 0.60 -4.59 -13.38
C LEU A 62 -0.73 -4.49 -12.64
N ILE A 63 -0.80 -5.10 -11.45
CA ILE A 63 -1.93 -4.99 -10.52
C ILE A 63 -1.46 -4.21 -9.28
N LEU A 64 -2.20 -3.17 -8.90
CA LEU A 64 -1.86 -2.27 -7.80
C LEU A 64 -2.67 -2.58 -6.53
N PRO A 65 -2.23 -2.11 -5.35
CA PRO A 65 -3.11 -1.96 -4.20
C PRO A 65 -4.24 -0.97 -4.50
N ASP A 66 -5.39 -1.16 -3.86
CA ASP A 66 -6.51 -0.21 -3.98
C ASP A 66 -6.29 0.99 -3.05
N PHE A 67 -5.95 2.14 -3.63
CA PHE A 67 -5.71 3.37 -2.89
C PHE A 67 -6.98 4.05 -2.39
N ALA A 68 -8.18 3.58 -2.74
CA ALA A 68 -9.44 4.18 -2.30
C ALA A 68 -9.54 4.29 -0.77
N TYR A 69 -8.88 3.39 -0.03
CA TYR A 69 -8.83 3.43 1.44
C TYR A 69 -8.17 4.71 2.00
N ILE A 70 -7.21 5.31 1.28
CA ILE A 70 -6.43 6.48 1.74
C ILE A 70 -6.59 7.71 0.84
N GLN A 71 -7.32 7.61 -0.27
CA GLN A 71 -7.34 8.63 -1.32
C GLN A 71 -7.77 10.02 -0.82
N ASP A 72 -8.77 10.08 0.06
CA ASP A 72 -9.28 11.35 0.64
C ASP A 72 -8.48 11.81 1.87
N ARG A 73 -7.41 11.07 2.24
CA ARG A 73 -6.58 11.30 3.42
C ARG A 73 -5.08 11.31 3.10
N LEU A 74 -4.72 11.56 1.85
CA LEU A 74 -3.31 11.59 1.44
C LEU A 74 -2.50 12.67 2.18
N ASP A 75 -3.16 13.76 2.62
CA ASP A 75 -2.51 14.79 3.44
C ASP A 75 -2.20 14.33 4.88
N ASP A 76 -2.84 13.26 5.35
CA ASP A 76 -2.54 12.64 6.65
C ASP A 76 -1.35 11.66 6.57
N VAL A 77 -0.84 11.36 5.37
CA VAL A 77 0.28 10.42 5.17
C VAL A 77 1.59 11.09 5.54
N ALA A 78 2.16 10.66 6.66
CA ALA A 78 3.41 11.17 7.19
C ALA A 78 4.63 10.73 6.35
N ALA A 79 4.63 9.48 5.87
CA ALA A 79 5.67 8.93 4.99
C ALA A 79 5.25 7.57 4.39
N VAL A 80 5.97 7.15 3.36
CA VAL A 80 6.05 5.76 2.89
C VAL A 80 7.39 5.18 3.32
N ILE A 81 7.36 4.11 4.11
CA ILE A 81 8.55 3.33 4.48
C ILE A 81 8.67 2.17 3.52
N LEU A 82 9.86 1.99 2.96
CA LEU A 82 10.17 0.92 2.04
C LEU A 82 11.19 -0.02 2.66
N THR A 83 10.79 -1.27 2.81
CA THR A 83 11.57 -2.29 3.50
C THR A 83 12.81 -2.70 2.70
N HIS A 84 12.64 -2.87 1.39
CA HIS A 84 13.70 -3.21 0.44
C HIS A 84 13.24 -2.90 -0.99
N GLY A 85 14.10 -3.17 -1.98
CA GLY A 85 13.93 -2.71 -3.37
C GLY A 85 13.31 -3.69 -4.35
N HIS A 86 12.60 -4.73 -3.91
CA HIS A 86 11.89 -5.60 -4.86
C HIS A 86 10.60 -4.94 -5.35
N GLU A 87 10.25 -5.20 -6.62
CA GLU A 87 9.08 -4.61 -7.29
C GLU A 87 7.76 -4.86 -6.56
N ASP A 88 7.62 -6.01 -5.91
CA ASP A 88 6.44 -6.34 -5.12
C ASP A 88 6.34 -5.57 -3.80
N HIS A 89 7.32 -4.70 -3.50
CA HIS A 89 7.34 -3.75 -2.39
C HIS A 89 7.49 -2.28 -2.84
N ILE A 90 8.05 -1.99 -4.02
CA ILE A 90 8.28 -0.61 -4.48
C ILE A 90 7.54 -0.22 -5.77
N GLY A 91 7.11 -1.19 -6.57
CA GLY A 91 6.68 -0.95 -7.95
C GLY A 91 5.42 -0.09 -8.09
N ALA A 92 4.62 0.06 -7.03
CA ALA A 92 3.42 0.90 -7.03
C ALA A 92 3.69 2.32 -6.48
N VAL A 93 4.87 2.60 -5.93
CA VAL A 93 5.25 3.93 -5.42
C VAL A 93 5.05 5.04 -6.47
N PRO A 94 5.46 4.89 -7.75
CA PRO A 94 5.25 5.93 -8.75
C PRO A 94 3.76 6.23 -9.01
N TYR A 95 2.89 5.23 -8.82
CA TYR A 95 1.44 5.39 -9.00
C TYR A 95 0.82 6.12 -7.81
N LEU A 96 1.24 5.79 -6.59
CA LEU A 96 0.85 6.53 -5.38
C LEU A 96 1.26 8.01 -5.46
N LEU A 97 2.51 8.28 -5.87
CA LEU A 97 3.05 9.65 -5.96
C LEU A 97 2.40 10.49 -7.07
N ARG A 98 1.71 9.90 -8.05
CA ARG A 98 0.87 10.65 -9.00
C ARG A 98 -0.33 11.31 -8.32
N HIS A 99 -0.82 10.74 -7.22
CA HIS A 99 -1.92 11.33 -6.45
C HIS A 99 -1.43 12.45 -5.52
N LYS A 100 -0.24 12.29 -4.92
CA LYS A 100 0.42 13.31 -4.07
C LYS A 100 1.94 13.17 -4.16
N GLN A 101 2.59 14.17 -4.75
CA GLN A 101 4.01 14.10 -5.14
C GLN A 101 4.98 14.36 -3.98
N ASP A 102 4.52 15.02 -2.92
CA ASP A 102 5.35 15.50 -1.82
C ASP A 102 5.36 14.56 -0.60
N ILE A 103 4.86 13.33 -0.74
CA ILE A 103 4.91 12.33 0.35
C ILE A 103 6.39 11.93 0.57
N PRO A 104 6.92 12.04 1.81
CA PRO A 104 8.27 11.59 2.11
C PRO A 104 8.44 10.07 1.90
N ILE A 105 9.49 9.68 1.18
CA ILE A 105 9.87 8.28 1.00
C ILE A 105 11.08 7.97 1.88
N VAL A 106 10.98 6.92 2.70
CA VAL A 106 12.01 6.50 3.64
C VAL A 106 12.42 5.07 3.32
N GLY A 107 13.71 4.83 3.10
CA GLY A 107 14.22 3.50 2.80
C GLY A 107 15.75 3.45 2.89
N SER A 108 16.31 2.26 2.65
CA SER A 108 17.76 2.12 2.53
C SER A 108 18.30 2.85 1.29
N GLN A 109 19.59 3.19 1.26
CA GLN A 109 20.20 3.88 0.11
C GLN A 109 19.99 3.11 -1.21
N LEU A 110 20.11 1.78 -1.21
CA LEU A 110 19.90 0.96 -2.40
C LEU A 110 18.42 0.97 -2.83
N THR A 111 17.50 0.90 -1.87
CA THR A 111 16.05 0.95 -2.15
C THR A 111 15.65 2.27 -2.79
N LEU A 112 16.14 3.38 -2.25
CA LEU A 112 15.85 4.72 -2.79
C LEU A 112 16.45 4.87 -4.19
N ALA A 113 17.66 4.35 -4.43
CA ALA A 113 18.29 4.39 -5.75
C ALA A 113 17.48 3.66 -6.84
N PHE A 114 16.75 2.59 -6.50
CA PHE A 114 15.87 1.90 -7.47
C PHE A 114 14.58 2.66 -7.77
N ILE A 115 14.13 3.57 -6.90
CA ILE A 115 12.93 4.39 -7.13
C ILE A 115 13.26 5.64 -7.92
N GLU A 116 14.47 6.17 -7.76
CA GLU A 116 14.95 7.37 -8.47
C GLU A 116 15.39 7.08 -9.92
N SER A 117 15.58 5.82 -10.29
CA SER A 117 16.16 5.38 -11.57
C SER A 117 15.18 5.33 -12.74
#